data_AF-A0A3A4QNA3-F1
#
_entry.id   AF-A0A3A4QNA3-F1
#
_cell.length_a   1.000
_cell.length_b   1.000
_cell.length_c   1.000
_cell.angle_alpha   90.00
_cell.angle_beta   90.00
_cell.angle_gamma   90.00
#
_symmetry.space_group_name_H-M   'P 1'
#
loop_
_entity.id
_entity.type
_entity.pdbx_description
1 polymer ?
#
loop_
_entity_poly.entity_id
_entity_poly.type
_entity_poly.pdbx_seq_one_letter_code
_entity_poly.pdbx_strand_id
1 'polypeptide(L)' 'MLLARLERISADSFWAHRASGTRGSLIKLEELMDEGVFISPKEATELMETGFTILEQAVLKKKSGTRPEKSLQEYG' A
#
# COMPACT_ATOMS: atom_id res chain seq x y z
N MET A 1 -1.03 4.07 -11.21
CA MET A 1 -0.07 4.90 -10.44
C MET A 1 -0.03 4.47 -8.99
N LEU A 2 1.16 4.38 -8.38
CA LEU A 2 1.40 3.88 -7.02
C LEU A 2 0.83 4.82 -5.94
N LEU A 3 1.11 6.12 -6.03
CA LEU A 3 0.62 7.15 -5.10
C LEU A 3 -0.90 7.13 -4.95
N ALA A 4 -1.64 7.14 -6.07
CA ALA A 4 -3.09 7.08 -6.07
C ALA A 4 -3.65 5.78 -5.45
N ARG A 5 -2.89 4.68 -5.47
CA ARG A 5 -3.31 3.41 -4.83
C ARG A 5 -3.07 3.44 -3.33
N LEU A 6 -1.97 4.03 -2.88
CA LEU A 6 -1.68 4.23 -1.46
C LEU A 6 -2.69 5.16 -0.80
N GLU A 7 -3.10 6.23 -1.49
CA GLU A 7 -4.15 7.17 -1.05
C GLU A 7 -5.52 6.49 -0.84
N ARG A 8 -5.79 5.43 -1.60
CA ARG A 8 -7.06 4.68 -1.51
C ARG A 8 -7.05 3.61 -0.41
N ILE A 9 -5.96 3.45 0.33
CA ILE A 9 -5.95 2.60 1.52
C ILE A 9 -6.85 3.28 2.56
N SER A 10 -7.92 2.58 2.94
CA SER A 10 -8.89 3.10 3.91
C SER A 10 -8.24 3.36 5.27
N ALA A 11 -8.72 4.39 5.97
CA ALA A 11 -8.19 4.81 7.27
C ALA A 11 -8.36 3.75 8.37
N ASP A 12 -9.31 2.83 8.21
CA ASP A 12 -9.53 1.66 9.07
C ASP A 12 -8.60 0.48 8.75
N SER A 13 -7.81 0.56 7.68
CA SER A 13 -6.84 -0.47 7.35
C SER A 13 -5.72 -0.46 8.38
N PHE A 14 -5.31 -1.65 8.82
CA PHE A 14 -4.08 -1.84 9.59
C PHE A 14 -2.86 -1.18 8.94
N TRP A 15 -2.88 -1.06 7.60
CA TRP A 15 -1.78 -0.49 6.81
C TRP A 15 -1.90 1.02 6.56
N ALA A 16 -2.95 1.70 7.06
CA ALA A 16 -3.22 3.11 6.76
C ALA A 16 -2.06 4.03 7.17
N HIS A 17 -1.52 3.86 8.36
CA HIS A 17 -0.40 4.67 8.85
C HIS A 17 0.85 4.50 7.96
N ARG A 18 1.20 3.24 7.65
CA ARG A 18 2.34 2.93 6.77
C ARG A 18 2.13 3.47 5.35
N ALA A 19 0.92 3.34 4.82
CA ALA A 19 0.56 3.88 3.50
C ALA A 19 0.72 5.40 3.44
N SER A 20 0.26 6.12 4.46
CA SER A 20 0.40 7.58 4.55
C SER A 20 1.87 7.99 4.59
N GLY A 21 2.69 7.32 5.40
CA GLY A 21 4.12 7.59 5.50
C GLY A 21 4.84 7.36 4.16
N THR A 22 4.65 6.18 3.56
CA THR A 22 5.27 5.85 2.26
C THR A 22 4.79 6.78 1.14
N ARG A 23 3.51 7.19 1.12
CA ARG A 23 3.01 8.18 0.17
C ARG A 23 3.72 9.52 0.33
N GLY A 24 3.89 10.00 1.56
CA GLY A 24 4.60 11.25 1.84
C GLY A 24 6.06 11.20 1.38
N SER A 25 6.76 10.10 1.66
CA SER A 25 8.13 9.90 1.19
C SER A 25 8.24 9.86 -0.34
N LEU A 26 7.27 9.24 -1.03
CA LEU A 26 7.26 9.19 -2.50
C LEU A 26 7.00 10.56 -3.11
N ILE A 27 6.09 11.36 -2.55
CA ILE A 27 5.87 12.75 -2.96
C ILE A 27 7.15 13.56 -2.75
N LYS A 28 7.82 13.38 -1.60
CA LYS A 28 9.05 14.11 -1.33
C LYS A 28 10.17 13.73 -2.31
N LEU A 29 10.25 12.46 -2.68
CA LEU A 29 11.21 11.98 -3.67
C LEU A 29 10.91 12.58 -5.06
N GLU A 30 9.65 12.72 -5.45
CA GLU A 30 9.21 13.41 -6.67
C GLU A 30 9.63 14.89 -6.66
N GLU A 31 9.33 15.63 -5.59
CA GLU A 31 9.76 17.03 -5.41
C GLU A 31 11.27 17.20 -5.55
N LEU A 32 12.06 16.31 -4.93
CA LEU A 32 13.52 16.37 -4.99
C LEU A 32 14.05 16.12 -6.41
N MET A 33 13.45 15.19 -7.15
CA MET A 33 13.81 14.95 -8.55
C MET A 33 13.47 16.17 -9.42
N ASP A 34 12.33 16.82 -9.19
CA ASP A 34 11.92 18.05 -9.88
C ASP A 34 12.87 19.22 -9.58
N GLU A 35 13.41 19.28 -8.37
CA GLU A 35 14.46 20.24 -7.96
C GLU A 35 15.85 19.91 -8.53
N GLY A 36 16.00 18.79 -9.26
CA GLY A 36 17.27 18.34 -9.84
C GLY A 36 18.21 17.70 -8.82
N VAL A 37 17.71 17.33 -7.64
CA VAL A 37 18.48 16.61 -6.63
C VAL A 37 18.73 15.19 -7.10
N PHE A 38 19.99 14.75 -7.06
CA PHE A 38 20.32 13.37 -7.36
C PHE A 38 19.79 12.46 -6.25
N ILE A 39 18.86 11.58 -6.63
CA ILE A 39 18.36 10.51 -5.78
C ILE A 39 19.03 9.21 -6.21
N SER A 40 19.52 8.43 -5.24
CA SER A 40 20.09 7.12 -5.54
C SER A 40 19.00 6.22 -6.15
N PRO A 41 19.26 5.56 -7.31
CA PRO A 41 18.33 4.61 -7.89
C PRO A 41 17.93 3.50 -6.91
N LYS A 42 18.84 3.12 -6.01
CA LYS A 42 18.58 2.13 -4.96
C LYS A 42 17.53 2.64 -3.96
N GLU A 43 17.69 3.86 -3.46
CA GLU A 43 16.76 4.45 -2.48
C GLU A 43 15.36 4.62 -3.08
N ALA A 44 15.29 5.07 -4.33
CA ALA A 44 14.02 5.17 -5.07
C ALA A 44 13.36 3.80 -5.23
N THR A 45 14.14 2.77 -5.56
CA THR A 45 13.64 1.40 -5.74
C THR A 45 13.11 0.82 -4.42
N GLU A 46 13.88 0.91 -3.34
CA GLU A 46 13.47 0.42 -2.01
C GLU A 46 12.18 1.07 -1.52
N LEU A 47 12.01 2.37 -1.80
CA LEU A 47 10.79 3.10 -1.44
C LEU A 47 9.58 2.65 -2.28
N MET A 48 9.78 2.43 -3.58
CA MET A 48 8.74 1.88 -4.45
C MET A 48 8.32 0.48 -4.02
N GLU A 49 9.28 -0.42 -3.74
CA GLU A 49 9.04 -1.78 -3.26
C GLU A 49 8.26 -1.78 -1.94
N THR A 50 8.59 -0.86 -1.03
CA THR A 50 7.83 -0.66 0.21
C THR A 50 6.37 -0.31 -0.09
N GLY A 51 6.12 0.60 -1.03
CA GLY A 51 4.77 0.97 -1.45
C GLY A 51 3.99 -0.21 -2.04
N PHE A 52 4.62 -1.01 -2.91
CA PHE A 52 3.98 -2.20 -3.49
C PHE A 52 3.69 -3.27 -2.44
N THR A 53 4.60 -3.50 -1.51
CA THR A 53 4.43 -4.44 -0.39
C THR A 53 3.24 -4.05 0.46
N ILE A 54 3.09 -2.76 0.80
CA ILE A 54 1.94 -2.26 1.56
C ILE A 54 0.62 -2.56 0.84
N LEU A 55 0.58 -2.33 -0.48
CA LEU A 55 -0.62 -2.60 -1.29
C LEU A 55 -0.96 -4.09 -1.31
N GLU A 56 0.03 -4.96 -1.45
CA GLU A 56 -0.18 -6.41 -1.42
C GLU A 56 -0.73 -6.87 -0.06
N GLN A 57 -0.09 -6.43 1.02
CA GLN A 57 -0.51 -6.79 2.38
C GLN A 57 -1.90 -6.27 2.73
N ALA A 58 -2.25 -5.07 2.28
CA ALA A 58 -3.59 -4.51 2.46
C ALA A 58 -4.67 -5.36 1.78
N VAL A 59 -4.39 -5.89 0.58
CA VAL A 59 -5.31 -6.80 -0.13
C VAL A 59 -5.40 -8.16 0.56
N LEU A 60 -4.26 -8.74 0.97
CA LEU A 60 -4.24 -10.05 1.64
C LEU A 60 -5.01 -10.03 2.96
N LYS A 61 -4.82 -8.99 3.78
CA LYS A 61 -5.58 -8.84 5.04
C LYS A 61 -7.09 -8.70 4.79
N LYS A 62 -7.49 -7.95 3.76
CA LYS A 62 -8.91 -7.83 3.39
C LYS A 62 -9.53 -9.19 3.02
N LYS A 63 -8.79 -10.05 2.31
CA LYS A 63 -9.25 -11.41 1.98
C LYS A 63 -9.39 -12.30 3.22
N SER A 64 -8.49 -12.18 4.20
CA SER A 64 -8.59 -12.95 5.45
C SER A 64 -9.78 -12.57 6.35
N GLY A 65 -10.42 -11.41 6.11
CA GLY A 65 -11.63 -10.96 6.80
C GLY A 65 -12.95 -11.26 6.08
N THR A 66 -12.91 -11.91 4.91
CA THR A 66 -14.11 -12.22 4.10
C THR A 66 -14.28 -13.72 3.89
N ARG A 67 -14.62 -14.45 4.97
CA ARG A 67 -15.37 -15.71 4.86
C ARG A 67 -16.11 -16.05 6.16
N PRO A 68 -17.44 -15.82 6.24
CA PRO A 68 -18.28 -16.72 7.01
C PRO A 68 -18.63 -17.88 6.08
N GLU A 69 -17.81 -18.93 6.09
CA GLU A 69 -18.21 -20.22 5.51
C GLU A 69 -19.12 -20.92 6.53
N LYS A 70 -20.32 -20.36 6.73
CA LYS A 70 -21.40 -21.04 7.45
C LYS A 70 -22.18 -21.91 6.46
N SER A 71 -22.15 -23.20 6.74
CA SER A 71 -23.19 -24.21 6.50
C SER A 71 -23.65 -24.44 5.06
N LEU A 72 -22.98 -25.37 4.38
CA LEU A 72 -23.59 -26.26 3.36
C LEU A 72 -24.02 -27.61 3.98
N GLN A 73 -24.45 -27.59 5.25
CA GLN A 73 -25.32 -28.60 5.84
C GLN A 73 -26.64 -27.89 6.02
N GLU A 74 -27.56 -28.07 5.08
CA GLU A 74 -29.02 -27.83 5.14
C GLU A 74 -29.56 -27.66 3.71
N TYR A 75 -29.41 -28.69 2.88
CA TYR A 75 -30.41 -29.07 1.89
C TYR A 75 -30.40 -30.61 1.89
N GLY A 76 -31.59 -31.17 2.14
CA GLY A 76 -31.82 -32.56 2.53
C GLY A 76 -31.62 -33.62 1.45
#